data_AF-A0A9P1KIG7-F1
#
_entry.id   AF-A0A9P1KIG7-F1
#
_cell.length_a   1.000
_cell.length_b   1.000
_cell.length_c   1.000
_cell.angle_alpha   90.00
_cell.angle_beta   90.00
_cell.angle_gamma   90.00
#
_symmetry.space_group_name_H-M   'P 1'
#
loop_
_entity.id
_entity.type
_entity.pdbx_description
1 polymer ?
#
loop_
_entity_poly.entity_id
_entity_poly.type
_entity_poly.pdbx_seq_one_letter_code
_entity_poly.pdbx_strand_id
1 'polypeptide(L)'
;MRNQNQSRRAFVWKQIPWAKVQRKVFKLQKRIFQAAKSGQDAKARRWQRLLVKSYYARLLAVRRVTQDNQGKKTAGVDGMKAISPRQRFELVKNLSTGQKL
;
A
#
# COMPACT_ATOMS: atom_id res chain seq x y z
N MET A 1 30.68 -9.77 3.69
CA MET A 1 30.58 -8.87 2.52
C MET A 1 29.16 -8.31 2.41
N ARG A 2 29.00 -6.97 2.36
CA ARG A 2 27.69 -6.30 2.32
C ARG A 2 27.07 -6.49 0.92
N ASN A 3 25.93 -7.18 0.84
CA ASN A 3 25.28 -7.59 -0.40
C ASN A 3 24.80 -6.37 -1.23
N GLN A 4 25.50 -6.03 -2.31
CA GLN A 4 25.26 -4.85 -3.15
C GLN A 4 23.81 -4.76 -3.71
N ASN A 5 23.10 -5.89 -3.80
CA ASN A 5 21.70 -5.93 -4.23
C ASN A 5 20.73 -5.33 -3.20
N GLN A 6 21.10 -5.29 -1.92
CA GLN A 6 20.24 -4.77 -0.85
C GLN A 6 20.25 -3.23 -0.83
N SER A 7 21.39 -2.60 -1.12
CA SER A 7 21.50 -1.13 -1.23
C SER A 7 20.71 -0.60 -2.42
N ARG A 8 20.78 -1.27 -3.58
CA ARG A 8 20.02 -0.90 -4.79
C ARG A 8 18.51 -0.92 -4.56
N ARG A 9 17.97 -1.93 -3.88
CA ARG A 9 16.52 -2.00 -3.59
C ARG A 9 16.06 -0.99 -2.53
N ALA A 10 16.92 -0.68 -1.56
CA ALA A 10 16.64 0.39 -0.59
C ALA A 10 16.55 1.76 -1.27
N PHE A 11 17.41 1.99 -2.25
CA PHE A 11 17.36 3.17 -3.11
C PHE A 11 16.05 3.22 -3.92
N VAL A 12 15.65 2.11 -4.57
CA VAL A 12 14.38 2.06 -5.35
C VAL A 12 13.16 2.40 -4.48
N TRP A 13 13.06 1.88 -3.24
CA TRP A 13 11.93 2.18 -2.36
C TRP A 13 11.82 3.67 -2.02
N LYS A 14 12.96 4.32 -1.74
CA LYS A 14 13.00 5.77 -1.47
C LYS A 14 12.68 6.60 -2.72
N GLN A 15 12.98 6.09 -3.91
CA GLN A 15 12.72 6.75 -5.19
C GLN A 15 11.28 6.60 -5.72
N ILE A 16 10.44 5.79 -5.07
CA ILE A 16 9.04 5.70 -5.46
C ILE A 16 8.43 7.13 -5.45
N PRO A 17 7.79 7.58 -6.55
CA PRO A 17 7.19 8.91 -6.59
C PRO A 17 5.90 8.93 -5.76
N TRP A 18 6.05 9.04 -4.44
CA TRP A 18 4.97 8.86 -3.47
C TRP A 18 3.78 9.81 -3.68
N ALA A 19 4.04 11.05 -4.11
CA ALA A 19 2.98 12.00 -4.47
C ALA A 19 2.09 11.47 -5.62
N LYS A 20 2.68 10.79 -6.62
CA LYS A 20 1.94 10.16 -7.73
C LYS A 20 1.13 8.97 -7.23
N VAL A 21 1.71 8.14 -6.36
CA VAL A 21 1.03 7.00 -5.73
C VAL A 21 -0.21 7.47 -4.95
N GLN A 22 -0.04 8.45 -4.06
CA GLN A 22 -1.13 9.04 -3.27
C GLN A 22 -2.21 9.64 -4.16
N ARG A 23 -1.84 10.40 -5.19
CA ARG A 23 -2.80 11.00 -6.13
C ARG A 23 -3.64 9.94 -6.85
N LYS A 24 -3.05 8.81 -7.25
CA LYS A 24 -3.78 7.71 -7.91
C LYS A 24 -4.77 7.04 -6.96
N VAL A 25 -4.36 6.77 -5.72
CA VAL A 25 -5.22 6.20 -4.67
C VAL A 25 -6.37 7.16 -4.33
N PHE A 26 -6.06 8.44 -4.11
CA PHE A 26 -7.05 9.47 -3.78
C PHE A 26 -8.12 9.63 -4.88
N LYS A 27 -7.73 9.57 -6.16
CA LYS A 27 -8.71 9.60 -7.27
C LYS A 27 -9.71 8.45 -7.21
N LEU A 28 -9.27 7.24 -6.85
CA LEU A 28 -10.18 6.09 -6.68
C LEU A 28 -11.08 6.27 -5.45
N GLN A 29 -10.53 6.71 -4.32
CA GLN A 29 -11.31 7.00 -3.11
C GLN A 29 -12.37 8.07 -3.37
N LYS A 30 -12.03 9.15 -4.09
CA LYS A 30 -12.98 10.19 -4.48
C LYS A 30 -14.10 9.64 -5.37
N ARG A 31 -13.80 8.74 -6.31
CA ARG A 31 -14.81 8.07 -7.14
C ARG A 31 -15.73 7.16 -6.33
N ILE A 32 -15.20 6.43 -5.34
CA ILE A 32 -16.00 5.62 -4.41
C ILE A 32 -16.94 6.54 -3.64
N PHE A 33 -16.42 7.62 -3.05
CA PHE A 33 -17.22 8.60 -2.30
C PHE A 33 -18.34 9.21 -3.15
N GLN A 34 -18.04 9.67 -4.36
CA GLN A 34 -19.04 10.23 -5.27
C GLN A 34 -20.10 9.20 -5.66
N ALA A 35 -19.70 7.97 -5.99
CA ALA A 35 -20.65 6.91 -6.35
C ALA A 35 -21.57 6.55 -5.17
N ALA A 36 -21.02 6.42 -3.96
CA ALA A 36 -21.80 6.15 -2.75
C ALA A 36 -22.75 7.31 -2.42
N LYS A 37 -22.27 8.56 -2.49
CA LYS A 37 -23.10 9.76 -2.25
C LYS A 37 -24.28 9.86 -3.22
N SER A 38 -24.13 9.40 -4.45
CA SER A 38 -25.18 9.39 -5.47
C SER A 38 -26.01 8.09 -5.51
N GLY A 39 -25.91 7.21 -4.50
CA GLY A 39 -26.67 5.96 -4.44
C GLY A 39 -26.29 4.90 -5.49
N GLN A 40 -25.15 5.06 -6.17
CA GLN A 40 -24.68 4.14 -7.21
C GLN A 40 -23.86 3.00 -6.60
N ASP A 41 -24.48 2.15 -5.79
CA ASP A 41 -23.79 1.15 -4.97
C ASP A 41 -23.00 0.12 -5.79
N ALA A 42 -23.56 -0.36 -6.91
CA ALA A 42 -22.86 -1.28 -7.80
C ALA A 42 -21.55 -0.68 -8.34
N LYS A 43 -21.57 0.63 -8.64
CA LYS A 43 -20.42 1.39 -9.12
C LYS A 43 -19.41 1.61 -8.00
N ALA A 44 -19.87 1.95 -6.79
CA ALA A 44 -19.03 2.05 -5.60
C ALA A 44 -18.29 0.71 -5.32
N ARG A 45 -19.01 -0.42 -5.33
CA ARG A 45 -18.44 -1.77 -5.18
C ARG A 45 -17.43 -2.11 -6.27
N ARG A 46 -17.66 -1.68 -7.51
CA ARG A 46 -16.68 -1.87 -8.61
C ARG A 46 -15.40 -1.08 -8.33
N TRP A 47 -15.50 0.17 -7.90
CA TRP A 47 -14.34 1.00 -7.57
C TRP A 47 -13.60 0.51 -6.33
N GLN A 48 -14.31 0.01 -5.30
CA GLN A 48 -13.70 -0.63 -4.14
C GLN A 48 -12.89 -1.86 -4.53
N ARG A 49 -13.45 -2.75 -5.37
CA ARG A 49 -12.71 -3.91 -5.91
C ARG A 49 -11.45 -3.49 -6.68
N LEU A 50 -11.54 -2.42 -7.47
CA LEU A 50 -10.37 -1.87 -8.16
C LEU A 50 -9.33 -1.29 -7.18
N LEU A 51 -9.77 -0.61 -6.13
CA LEU A 51 -8.89 -0.05 -5.11
C LEU A 51 -8.13 -1.15 -4.36
N VAL A 52 -8.79 -2.23 -3.94
CA VAL A 52 -8.16 -3.37 -3.25
C VAL A 52 -7.13 -4.06 -4.14
N LYS A 53 -7.41 -4.21 -5.44
CA LYS A 53 -6.48 -4.81 -6.42
C LYS A 53 -5.37 -3.86 -6.87
N SER A 54 -5.41 -2.59 -6.51
CA SER A 54 -4.48 -1.57 -7.02
C SER A 54 -3.09 -1.71 -6.42
N TYR A 55 -2.08 -1.87 -7.28
CA TYR A 55 -0.67 -1.86 -6.90
C TYR A 55 -0.29 -0.59 -6.10
N TYR A 56 -0.78 0.58 -6.52
CA TYR A 56 -0.52 1.84 -5.81
C TYR A 56 -1.16 1.89 -4.42
N ALA A 57 -2.33 1.27 -4.25
CA ALA A 57 -2.96 1.18 -2.94
C ALA A 57 -2.16 0.26 -2.00
N ARG A 58 -1.68 -0.88 -2.52
CA ARG A 58 -0.81 -1.81 -1.76
C ARG A 58 0.52 -1.16 -1.35
N LEU A 59 1.16 -0.43 -2.28
CA LEU A 59 2.39 0.33 -1.98
C LEU A 59 2.16 1.32 -0.82
N LEU A 60 1.06 2.07 -0.88
CA LEU A 60 0.74 3.05 0.15
C LEU A 60 0.40 2.38 1.49
N ALA A 61 -0.31 1.25 1.48
CA ALA A 61 -0.64 0.47 2.67
C ALA A 61 0.64 -0.06 3.35
N VAL A 62 1.55 -0.67 2.59
CA VAL A 62 2.82 -1.19 3.13
C VAL A 62 3.68 -0.04 3.66
N ARG A 63 3.78 1.10 2.96
CA ARG A 63 4.49 2.26 3.52
C ARG A 63 3.89 2.71 4.85
N ARG A 64 2.57 2.80 4.93
CA ARG A 64 1.89 3.27 6.14
C ARG A 64 2.17 2.36 7.33
N VAL A 65 2.02 1.04 7.15
CA VAL A 65 2.26 0.05 8.21
C VAL A 65 3.73 -0.04 8.58
N THR A 66 4.64 -0.01 7.60
CA THR A 66 6.06 -0.29 7.84
C THR A 66 6.92 0.95 8.11
N GLN A 67 6.44 2.16 7.83
CA GLN A 67 7.20 3.40 8.02
C GLN A 67 6.39 4.46 8.77
N ASP A 68 5.23 4.86 8.24
CA ASP A 68 4.53 6.05 8.77
C ASP A 68 3.88 5.79 10.15
N ASN A 69 3.61 4.52 10.48
CA ASN A 69 3.05 4.10 11.78
C ASN A 69 4.12 3.68 12.81
N GLN A 70 5.42 3.74 12.49
CA GLN A 70 6.49 3.43 13.45
C GLN A 70 6.42 4.45 14.61
N GLY A 71 5.91 4.03 15.78
CA GLY A 71 5.80 4.87 16.99
C GLY A 71 4.37 5.16 17.48
N LYS A 72 3.33 4.73 16.76
CA LYS A 72 1.95 4.75 17.30
C LYS A 72 1.72 3.51 18.16
N LYS A 73 0.92 3.62 19.24
CA LYS A 73 0.59 2.54 20.20
C LYS A 73 0.01 1.25 19.59
N THR A 74 -0.21 1.21 18.29
CA THR A 74 -0.55 0.01 17.53
C THR A 74 0.74 -0.74 17.24
N ALA A 75 1.13 -1.64 18.14
CA ALA A 75 2.13 -2.65 17.83
C ALA A 75 1.72 -3.30 16.50
N GLY A 76 2.59 -3.25 15.49
CA GLY A 76 2.39 -4.04 14.30
C GLY A 76 2.19 -5.50 14.70
N VAL A 77 1.32 -6.21 13.99
CA VAL A 77 0.81 -7.55 14.34
C VAL A 77 1.90 -8.55 14.76
N ASP A 78 3.16 -8.36 14.34
CA ASP A 78 4.25 -9.31 14.61
C ASP A 78 5.49 -8.73 15.31
N GLY A 79 5.44 -7.54 15.93
CA GLY A 79 6.57 -7.02 16.73
C GLY A 79 7.89 -6.76 15.96
N MET A 80 7.87 -6.83 14.62
CA MET A 80 9.08 -6.70 13.79
C MET A 80 9.61 -5.26 13.77
N LYS A 81 10.66 -5.01 14.57
CA LYS A 81 11.47 -3.78 14.50
C LYS A 81 12.23 -3.74 13.17
N ALA A 82 11.90 -2.74 12.34
CA ALA A 82 12.56 -2.37 11.08
C ALA A 82 12.51 -3.41 9.93
N ILE A 83 11.45 -3.32 9.10
CA ILE A 83 11.34 -4.07 7.86
C ILE A 83 12.21 -3.44 6.76
N SER A 84 13.06 -4.25 6.13
CA SER A 84 13.93 -3.84 5.03
C SER A 84 13.14 -3.50 3.75
N PRO A 85 13.65 -2.63 2.86
CA PRO A 85 12.99 -2.31 1.59
C PRO A 85 12.67 -3.52 0.71
N ARG A 86 13.51 -4.57 0.74
CA ARG A 86 13.21 -5.84 0.05
C ARG A 86 11.95 -6.48 0.63
N GLN A 87 11.89 -6.65 1.94
CA GLN A 87 10.73 -7.23 2.61
C GLN A 87 9.47 -6.40 2.36
N ARG A 88 9.56 -5.06 2.24
CA ARG A 88 8.42 -4.22 1.85
C ARG A 88 7.91 -4.55 0.45
N PHE A 89 8.79 -4.71 -0.54
CA PHE A 89 8.35 -5.13 -1.87
C PHE A 89 7.74 -6.55 -1.87
N GLU A 90 8.26 -7.47 -1.06
CA GLU A 90 7.65 -8.79 -0.91
C GLU A 90 6.25 -8.70 -0.27
N LEU A 91 6.06 -7.87 0.76
CA LEU A 91 4.73 -7.61 1.33
C LEU A 91 3.75 -7.04 0.28
N VAL A 92 4.21 -6.13 -0.57
CA VAL A 92 3.38 -5.55 -1.66
C VAL A 92 2.94 -6.63 -2.66
N LYS A 93 3.79 -7.63 -2.93
CA LYS A 93 3.46 -8.77 -3.79
C LYS A 93 2.51 -9.75 -3.08
N ASN A 94 2.75 -10.05 -1.81
CA ASN A 94 1.94 -11.01 -1.04
C ASN A 94 0.49 -10.49 -0.84
N LEU A 95 0.32 -9.18 -0.68
CA LEU A 95 -1.00 -8.53 -0.68
C LEU A 95 -1.73 -8.58 -2.04
N SER A 96 -1.11 -9.15 -3.08
CA SER A 96 -1.74 -9.36 -4.39
C SER A 96 -2.62 -10.60 -4.47
N THR A 97 -2.40 -11.57 -3.59
CA THR A 97 -3.19 -12.80 -3.54
C THR A 97 -4.45 -12.48 -2.76
N GLY A 98 -5.61 -12.50 -3.44
CA GLY A 98 -6.89 -12.32 -2.78
C GLY A 98 -7.16 -13.48 -1.83
N GLN A 99 -6.65 -13.42 -0.60
CA GLN A 99 -7.23 -14.19 0.49
C GLN A 99 -8.65 -13.68 0.64
N LYS A 100 -9.61 -14.54 0.29
CA LYS A 100 -10.97 -14.47 0.81
C LYS A 100 -10.84 -14.31 2.33
N LEU A 101 -11.32 -13.19 2.85
CA LEU A 101 -11.83 -13.14 4.21
C LEU A 101 -13.19 -13.84 4.21
#